data_AF-A0A645A9S1-F1
#
_entry.id   AF-A0A645A9S1-F1
#
_cell.length_a   1.000
_cell.length_b   1.000
_cell.length_c   1.000
_cell.angle_alpha   90.00
_cell.angle_beta   90.00
_cell.angle_gamma   90.00
#
_symmetry.space_group_name_H-M   'P 1'
#
loop_
_entity.id
_entity.type
_entity.pdbx_description
1 polymer ?
#
loop_
_entity_poly.entity_id
_entity_poly.type
_entity_poly.pdbx_seq_one_letter_code
_entity_poly.pdbx_strand_id
1 'polypeptide(L)'
;MHDIGNVVNRSDHAQSGAVMAFRILDKMGMEPADVASVITAIGHHDDNTAFPVNAIAAALILADKTDVRRSRVRNKDTTNFDIHDRVNYAVERSDVTLDTAAKTVTLTLTINTDWCAVMDYFEIFLGRMLLCRKAAEFLHLSFKLEINGLTLL
;
A
#
# COMPACT_ATOMS: atom_id res chain seq x y z
N MET A 1 1.86 4.91 -11.54
CA MET A 1 3.20 5.50 -11.74
C MET A 1 4.05 5.45 -10.48
N HIS A 2 3.47 5.30 -9.28
CA HIS A 2 4.23 5.41 -8.02
C HIS A 2 5.40 4.44 -7.93
N ASP A 3 5.23 3.22 -8.44
CA ASP A 3 6.28 2.20 -8.51
C ASP A 3 7.24 2.31 -9.71
N ILE A 4 7.16 3.35 -10.56
CA ILE A 4 7.96 3.42 -11.80
C ILE A 4 9.47 3.43 -11.53
N GLY A 5 9.90 3.92 -10.37
CA GLY A 5 11.31 3.95 -9.95
C GLY A 5 11.92 2.56 -9.76
N ASN A 6 11.10 1.50 -9.63
CA ASN A 6 11.60 0.13 -9.54
C ASN A 6 12.39 -0.31 -10.79
N VAL A 7 12.24 0.38 -11.93
CA VAL A 7 13.08 0.15 -13.12
C VAL A 7 14.54 0.57 -12.90
N VAL A 8 14.79 1.50 -11.99
CA VAL A 8 16.13 1.97 -11.61
C VAL A 8 16.67 1.07 -10.50
N ASN A 9 15.97 0.98 -9.38
CA ASN A 9 16.30 0.10 -8.25
C ASN A 9 15.07 -0.02 -7.33
N ARG A 10 15.02 -1.08 -6.49
CA ARG A 10 14.05 -1.16 -5.39
C ARG A 10 14.38 -0.19 -4.25
N SER A 11 15.66 0.04 -3.99
CA SER A 11 16.11 1.05 -3.02
C SER A 11 15.73 2.44 -3.52
N ASP A 12 15.05 3.21 -2.67
CA ASP A 12 14.65 4.60 -2.95
C ASP A 12 13.85 4.74 -4.26
N HIS A 13 13.03 3.73 -4.58
CA HIS A 13 12.22 3.70 -5.78
C HIS A 13 11.14 4.81 -5.78
N ALA A 14 10.71 5.25 -4.60
CA ALA A 14 9.78 6.36 -4.45
C ALA A 14 10.40 7.68 -4.94
N GLN A 15 11.64 7.97 -4.55
CA GLN A 15 12.35 9.20 -4.88
C GLN A 15 12.75 9.22 -6.35
N SER A 16 13.35 8.13 -6.84
CA SER A 16 13.67 8.00 -8.27
C SER A 16 12.40 8.05 -9.14
N GLY A 17 11.33 7.38 -8.70
CA GLY A 17 10.01 7.42 -9.35
C GLY A 17 9.39 8.81 -9.39
N ALA A 18 9.51 9.60 -8.32
CA ALA A 18 9.03 10.98 -8.27
C ALA A 18 9.77 11.88 -9.28
N VAL A 19 11.09 11.77 -9.39
CA VAL A 19 11.90 12.52 -10.37
C VAL A 19 11.58 12.11 -11.80
N MET A 20 11.38 10.82 -12.05
CA MET A 20 10.95 10.32 -13.36
C MET A 20 9.55 10.83 -13.72
N ALA A 21 8.60 10.75 -12.80
CA ALA A 21 7.24 11.24 -12.98
C ALA A 21 7.22 12.76 -13.24
N PHE A 22 8.00 13.55 -12.49
CA PHE A 22 8.19 14.98 -12.74
C PHE A 22 8.52 15.23 -14.20
N ARG A 23 9.56 14.57 -14.72
CA ARG A 23 10.04 14.79 -16.09
C ARG A 23 9.05 14.37 -17.15
N ILE A 24 8.32 13.28 -16.93
CA ILE A 24 7.31 12.78 -17.87
C ILE A 24 6.11 13.73 -17.91
N LEU A 25 5.57 14.08 -16.75
CA LEU A 25 4.36 14.91 -16.64
C LEU A 25 4.60 16.35 -17.09
N ASP A 26 5.74 16.93 -16.74
CA ASP A 26 6.22 18.23 -17.24
C ASP A 26 6.26 18.25 -18.77
N LYS A 27 6.87 17.25 -19.40
CA LYS A 27 6.93 17.15 -20.87
C LYS A 27 5.58 16.91 -21.54
N MET A 28 4.62 16.34 -20.81
CA MET A 28 3.25 16.15 -21.30
C MET A 28 2.40 17.42 -21.16
N GLY A 29 2.95 18.50 -20.58
CA GLY A 29 2.25 19.78 -20.41
C GLY A 29 1.26 19.77 -19.24
N MET A 30 1.45 18.89 -18.24
CA MET A 30 0.66 18.93 -17.01
C MET A 30 1.00 20.21 -16.23
N GLU A 31 -0.02 20.87 -15.67
CA GLU A 31 0.15 22.10 -14.90
C GLU A 31 1.11 21.90 -13.70
N PRO A 32 2.01 22.85 -13.39
CA PRO A 32 3.03 22.66 -12.36
C PRO A 32 2.49 22.27 -10.98
N ALA A 33 1.32 22.78 -10.60
CA ALA A 33 0.69 22.45 -9.32
C ALA A 33 0.20 20.98 -9.26
N ASP A 34 -0.27 20.45 -10.38
CA ASP A 34 -0.69 19.05 -10.50
C ASP A 34 0.53 18.12 -10.52
N VAL A 35 1.59 18.51 -11.25
CA VAL A 35 2.87 17.79 -11.23
C VAL A 35 3.40 17.71 -9.80
N ALA A 36 3.44 18.84 -9.08
CA ALA A 36 3.88 18.89 -7.68
C ALA A 36 3.07 17.93 -6.80
N SER A 37 1.74 17.94 -6.96
CA SER A 37 0.84 17.06 -6.21
C SER A 37 1.13 15.57 -6.46
N VAL A 38 1.34 15.16 -7.71
CA VAL A 38 1.65 13.77 -8.08
C VAL A 38 3.01 13.35 -7.53
N ILE A 39 4.06 14.13 -7.77
CA ILE A 39 5.42 13.74 -7.36
C ILE A 39 5.58 13.75 -5.84
N THR A 40 4.86 14.62 -5.12
CA THR A 40 4.81 14.59 -3.66
C THR A 40 4.17 13.31 -3.15
N ALA A 41 3.06 12.88 -3.75
CA ALA A 41 2.42 11.61 -3.37
C ALA A 41 3.36 10.42 -3.66
N ILE A 42 3.98 10.39 -4.85
CA ILE A 42 4.96 9.34 -5.20
C ILE A 42 6.15 9.36 -4.24
N GLY A 43 6.72 10.51 -3.90
CA GLY A 43 7.89 10.57 -3.02
C GLY A 43 7.64 10.09 -1.58
N HIS A 44 6.38 10.08 -1.12
CA HIS A 44 6.00 9.75 0.27
C HIS A 44 5.21 8.44 0.41
N HIS A 45 5.19 7.56 -0.60
CA HIS A 45 4.39 6.33 -0.51
C HIS A 45 5.15 5.12 0.03
N ASP A 46 6.48 5.10 0.02
CA ASP A 46 7.26 3.90 0.34
C ASP A 46 7.63 3.75 1.83
N ASP A 47 7.63 2.51 2.31
CA ASP A 47 7.44 2.11 3.72
C ASP A 47 8.31 2.88 4.72
N ASN A 48 9.62 3.05 4.45
CA ASN A 48 10.56 3.65 5.39
C ASN A 48 10.41 5.17 5.58
N THR A 49 9.90 5.86 4.56
CA THR A 49 9.78 7.34 4.55
C THR A 49 8.35 7.81 4.35
N ALA A 50 7.40 6.87 4.32
CA ALA A 50 6.01 7.17 4.00
C ALA A 50 5.37 8.08 5.03
N PHE A 51 4.72 9.14 4.53
CA PHE A 51 3.98 10.08 5.35
C PHE A 51 2.85 10.76 4.57
N PRO A 52 1.62 10.78 5.10
CA PRO A 52 0.49 11.42 4.43
C PRO A 52 0.60 12.96 4.55
N VAL A 53 1.41 13.60 3.70
CA VAL A 53 1.61 15.07 3.73
C VAL A 53 0.45 15.87 3.12
N ASN A 54 -0.38 15.23 2.29
CA ASN A 54 -1.57 15.80 1.69
C ASN A 54 -2.60 14.71 1.39
N ALA A 55 -3.80 15.09 0.95
CA ALA A 55 -4.90 14.15 0.71
C ALA A 55 -4.58 13.12 -0.39
N ILE A 56 -3.82 13.51 -1.42
CA ILE A 56 -3.44 12.62 -2.53
C ILE A 56 -2.42 11.58 -2.05
N ALA A 57 -1.42 12.01 -1.28
CA ALA A 57 -0.43 11.12 -0.65
C ALA A 57 -1.11 10.15 0.32
N ALA A 58 -2.04 10.62 1.14
CA ALA A 58 -2.81 9.77 2.05
C ALA A 58 -3.64 8.71 1.29
N ALA A 59 -4.35 9.11 0.24
CA ALA A 59 -5.11 8.20 -0.60
C ALA A 59 -4.22 7.17 -1.30
N LEU A 60 -3.05 7.59 -1.80
CA LEU A 60 -2.08 6.69 -2.43
C LEU A 60 -1.51 5.68 -1.43
N ILE A 61 -1.14 6.11 -0.22
CA ILE A 61 -0.66 5.21 0.84
C ILE A 61 -1.72 4.17 1.16
N LEU A 62 -2.99 4.57 1.36
CA LEU A 62 -4.07 3.61 1.59
C LEU A 62 -4.20 2.62 0.44
N ALA A 63 -4.25 3.11 -0.81
CA ALA A 63 -4.41 2.25 -1.97
C ALA A 63 -3.25 1.26 -2.16
N ASP A 64 -2.00 1.69 -1.92
CA ASP A 64 -0.82 0.85 -2.09
C ASP A 64 -0.67 -0.18 -0.95
N LYS A 65 -0.80 0.28 0.30
CA LYS A 65 -0.52 -0.54 1.48
C LYS A 65 -1.64 -1.52 1.81
N THR A 66 -2.84 -1.30 1.31
CA THR A 66 -3.94 -2.28 1.39
C THR A 66 -3.93 -3.32 0.27
N ASP A 67 -3.08 -3.17 -0.76
CA ASP A 67 -2.97 -4.15 -1.87
C ASP A 67 -2.17 -5.40 -1.46
N VAL A 68 -2.76 -6.19 -0.56
CA VAL A 68 -2.28 -7.52 -0.13
C VAL A 68 -3.22 -8.58 -0.70
N ARG A 69 -2.75 -9.42 -1.63
CA ARG A 69 -3.56 -10.46 -2.27
C ARG A 69 -2.71 -11.52 -2.97
N ARG A 70 -3.21 -12.76 -3.03
CA ARG A 70 -2.56 -13.89 -3.70
C ARG A 70 -2.13 -13.60 -5.13
N SER A 71 -2.95 -12.87 -5.90
CA SER A 71 -2.66 -12.58 -7.31
C SER A 71 -1.45 -11.69 -7.56
N ARG A 72 -0.85 -11.06 -6.52
CA ARG A 72 0.43 -10.34 -6.66
C ARG A 72 1.63 -11.27 -6.73
N VAL A 73 1.51 -12.50 -6.22
CA VAL A 73 2.59 -13.49 -6.21
C VAL A 73 2.77 -14.01 -7.63
N ARG A 74 3.87 -13.61 -8.28
CA ARG A 74 4.21 -14.04 -9.66
C ARG A 74 4.98 -15.35 -9.67
N ASN A 75 5.68 -15.66 -8.58
CA ASN A 75 6.39 -16.92 -8.44
C ASN A 75 5.37 -18.07 -8.41
N LYS A 76 5.52 -19.04 -9.33
CA LYS A 76 4.65 -20.22 -9.40
C LYS A 76 5.20 -21.40 -8.61
N ASP A 77 6.48 -21.37 -8.25
CA ASP A 77 7.13 -22.40 -7.48
C ASP A 77 7.02 -22.08 -5.98
N THR A 78 6.06 -22.71 -5.33
CA THR A 78 5.75 -22.52 -3.91
C THR A 78 6.89 -22.95 -2.98
N THR A 79 7.84 -23.77 -3.46
CA THR A 79 8.97 -24.25 -2.64
C THR A 79 10.02 -23.17 -2.39
N ASN A 80 10.06 -22.15 -3.25
CA ASN A 80 11.01 -21.04 -3.21
C ASN A 80 10.37 -19.72 -2.75
N PHE A 81 9.22 -19.77 -2.09
CA PHE A 81 8.57 -18.56 -1.59
C PHE A 81 9.36 -17.94 -0.43
N ASP A 82 9.61 -16.65 -0.54
CA ASP A 82 10.01 -15.86 0.62
C ASP A 82 8.80 -15.61 1.54
N ILE A 83 9.04 -14.93 2.67
CA ILE A 83 7.98 -14.64 3.63
C ILE A 83 6.89 -13.71 3.07
N HIS A 84 7.23 -12.79 2.14
CA HIS A 84 6.24 -11.91 1.50
C HIS A 84 5.37 -12.69 0.52
N ASP A 85 5.98 -13.56 -0.27
CA ASP A 85 5.27 -14.45 -1.20
C ASP A 85 4.34 -15.38 -0.44
N ARG A 86 4.80 -16.00 0.66
CA ARG A 86 3.97 -16.85 1.52
C ARG A 86 2.75 -16.12 2.07
N VAL A 87 2.95 -14.95 2.70
CA VAL A 87 1.86 -14.19 3.29
C VAL A 87 0.87 -13.73 2.22
N ASN A 88 1.34 -13.16 1.10
CA ASN A 88 0.46 -12.76 0.02
C ASN A 88 -0.31 -13.95 -0.56
N TYR A 89 0.37 -15.09 -0.77
CA TYR A 89 -0.27 -16.29 -1.29
C TYR A 89 -1.34 -16.84 -0.34
N ALA A 90 -1.14 -16.74 0.97
CA ALA A 90 -2.14 -17.17 1.95
C ALA A 90 -3.42 -16.31 1.94
N VAL A 91 -3.37 -15.07 1.43
CA VAL A 91 -4.54 -14.19 1.34
C VAL A 91 -5.45 -14.60 0.17
N GLU A 92 -6.51 -15.35 0.48
CA GLU A 92 -7.51 -15.84 -0.48
C GLU A 92 -8.50 -14.77 -0.90
N ARG A 93 -8.82 -13.86 0.01
CA ARG A 93 -9.72 -12.73 -0.23
C ARG A 93 -9.14 -11.46 0.39
N SER A 94 -9.28 -10.36 -0.32
CA SER A 94 -8.82 -9.04 0.09
C SER A 94 -9.78 -8.00 -0.45
N ASP A 95 -10.47 -7.31 0.46
CA ASP A 95 -11.44 -6.26 0.13
C ASP A 95 -11.13 -5.00 0.91
N VAL A 96 -11.28 -3.85 0.25
CA VAL A 96 -11.17 -2.54 0.89
C VAL A 96 -12.49 -1.82 0.70
N THR A 97 -13.12 -1.43 1.81
CA THR A 97 -14.40 -0.72 1.80
C THR A 97 -14.29 0.62 2.49
N LEU A 98 -14.88 1.66 1.91
CA LEU A 98 -15.02 2.99 2.51
C LEU A 98 -16.48 3.20 2.93
N ASP A 99 -16.70 3.44 4.21
CA ASP A 99 -17.97 3.93 4.74
C ASP A 99 -17.80 5.41 5.12
N THR A 100 -18.41 6.30 4.33
CA THR A 100 -18.34 7.75 4.54
C THR A 100 -19.20 8.23 5.70
N ALA A 101 -20.26 7.50 6.06
CA ALA A 101 -21.15 7.86 7.16
C ALA A 101 -20.51 7.49 8.50
N ALA A 102 -19.95 6.27 8.59
CA ALA A 102 -19.19 5.82 9.75
C ALA A 102 -17.76 6.38 9.80
N LYS A 103 -17.30 7.02 8.71
CA LYS A 103 -15.93 7.54 8.53
C LYS A 103 -14.86 6.47 8.69
N THR A 104 -15.05 5.31 8.09
CA THR A 104 -14.14 4.17 8.21
C THR A 104 -13.65 3.65 6.86
N VAL A 105 -12.36 3.33 6.76
CA VAL A 105 -11.78 2.49 5.71
C VAL A 105 -11.44 1.15 6.32
N THR A 106 -12.03 0.07 5.81
CA THR A 106 -11.81 -1.29 6.34
C THR A 106 -11.11 -2.13 5.29
N LEU A 107 -9.97 -2.72 5.67
CA LEU A 107 -9.32 -3.81 4.94
C LEU A 107 -9.77 -5.14 5.55
N THR A 108 -10.47 -5.95 4.76
CA THR A 108 -10.92 -7.29 5.14
C THR A 108 -10.12 -8.34 4.40
N LEU A 109 -9.46 -9.23 5.14
CA LEU A 109 -8.65 -10.31 4.62
C LEU A 109 -9.22 -11.67 5.04
N THR A 110 -9.19 -12.63 4.12
CA THR A 110 -9.31 -14.06 4.43
C THR A 110 -7.95 -14.70 4.20
N ILE A 111 -7.33 -15.19 5.27
CA ILE A 111 -6.01 -15.81 5.27
C ILE A 111 -6.16 -17.31 5.52
N ASN A 112 -5.64 -18.10 4.60
CA ASN A 112 -5.54 -19.54 4.74
C ASN A 112 -4.43 -19.89 5.74
N THR A 113 -4.84 -20.28 6.95
CA THR A 113 -3.94 -20.57 8.07
C THR A 113 -3.17 -21.87 7.95
N ASP A 114 -3.53 -22.75 7.01
CA ASP A 114 -2.76 -23.96 6.70
C ASP A 114 -1.43 -23.61 5.99
N TRP A 115 -1.37 -22.44 5.34
CA TRP A 115 -0.19 -21.94 4.64
C TRP A 115 0.65 -20.98 5.48
N CYS A 116 -0.02 -20.14 6.28
CA CYS A 116 0.61 -19.02 6.96
C CYS A 116 -0.15 -18.64 8.22
N ALA A 117 0.55 -18.52 9.35
CA ALA A 117 -0.09 -18.02 10.57
C ALA A 117 -0.46 -16.54 10.41
N VAL A 118 -1.50 -16.09 11.10
CA VAL A 118 -1.88 -14.66 11.12
C VAL A 118 -0.74 -13.79 11.70
N MET A 119 0.09 -14.35 12.59
CA MET A 119 1.25 -13.64 13.13
C MET A 119 2.30 -13.30 12.07
N ASP A 120 2.51 -14.17 11.08
CA ASP A 120 3.44 -13.92 9.98
C ASP A 120 2.98 -12.73 9.11
N TYR A 121 1.66 -12.53 8.98
CA TYR A 121 1.12 -11.32 8.34
C TYR A 121 1.55 -10.07 9.10
N PHE A 122 1.44 -10.09 10.44
CA PHE A 122 1.84 -8.95 11.26
C PHE A 122 3.34 -8.70 11.23
N GLU A 123 4.17 -9.75 11.20
CA GLU A 123 5.63 -9.61 11.11
C GLU A 123 6.06 -8.79 9.89
N ILE A 124 5.36 -8.98 8.76
CA ILE A 124 5.69 -8.31 7.49
C ILE A 124 4.92 -7.01 7.27
N PHE A 125 3.65 -6.98 7.63
CA PHE A 125 2.74 -5.91 7.21
C PHE A 125 2.27 -4.98 8.34
N LEU A 126 2.67 -5.20 9.60
CA LEU A 126 2.26 -4.30 10.69
C LEU A 126 2.67 -2.84 10.41
N GLY A 127 3.89 -2.61 9.91
CA GLY A 127 4.35 -1.27 9.52
C GLY A 127 3.43 -0.62 8.49
N ARG A 128 3.00 -1.39 7.49
CA ARG A 128 2.06 -0.93 6.44
C ARG A 128 0.68 -0.61 7.00
N MET A 129 0.16 -1.42 7.93
CA MET A 129 -1.14 -1.16 8.56
C MET A 129 -1.11 0.10 9.43
N LEU A 130 0.02 0.38 10.08
CA LEU A 130 0.22 1.65 10.80
C LEU A 130 0.25 2.84 9.84
N LEU A 131 0.82 2.70 8.64
CA LEU A 131 0.76 3.72 7.60
C LEU A 131 -0.68 3.94 7.10
N CYS A 132 -1.44 2.86 6.86
CA CYS A 132 -2.86 2.95 6.52
C CYS A 132 -3.64 3.73 7.59
N ARG A 133 -3.40 3.44 8.87
CA ARG A 133 -4.04 4.16 9.99
C ARG A 133 -3.71 5.65 9.95
N LYS A 134 -2.44 6.03 9.85
CA LYS A 134 -2.03 7.44 9.75
C LYS A 134 -2.63 8.15 8.54
N ALA A 135 -2.68 7.47 7.40
CA ALA A 135 -3.26 8.01 6.17
C ALA A 135 -4.79 8.20 6.27
N ALA A 136 -5.50 7.25 6.87
CA ALA A 136 -6.92 7.40 7.17
C ALA A 136 -7.17 8.56 8.14
N GLU A 137 -6.38 8.66 9.21
CA GLU A 137 -6.47 9.76 10.19
C GLU A 137 -6.29 11.13 9.53
N PHE A 138 -5.33 11.26 8.59
CA PHE A 138 -5.12 12.48 7.82
C PHE A 138 -6.37 12.88 7.03
N LEU A 139 -7.11 11.90 6.50
CA LEU A 139 -8.36 12.10 5.77
C LEU A 139 -9.59 12.23 6.69
N HIS A 140 -9.38 12.33 8.00
CA HIS A 140 -10.44 12.35 9.02
C HIS A 140 -11.31 11.08 9.02
N LEU A 141 -10.70 9.94 8.71
CA LEU A 141 -11.26 8.60 8.73
C LEU A 141 -10.55 7.73 9.79
N SER A 142 -11.16 6.61 10.16
CA SER A 142 -10.51 5.55 10.93
C SER A 142 -10.19 4.37 10.02
N PHE A 143 -8.99 3.81 10.13
CA PHE A 143 -8.63 2.57 9.44
C PHE A 143 -8.99 1.37 10.32
N LYS A 144 -9.56 0.33 9.71
CA LYS A 144 -9.86 -0.94 10.36
C LYS A 144 -9.22 -2.10 9.61
N LEU A 145 -8.73 -3.07 10.36
CA LEU A 145 -8.24 -4.34 9.81
C LEU A 145 -9.07 -5.50 10.35
N GLU A 146 -9.66 -6.26 9.45
CA GLU A 146 -10.36 -7.50 9.76
C GLU A 146 -9.64 -8.68 9.09
N ILE A 147 -9.32 -9.71 9.87
CA ILE A 147 -8.71 -10.94 9.36
C ILE A 147 -9.54 -12.13 9.84
N ASN A 148 -10.03 -12.95 8.91
CA ASN A 148 -10.82 -14.15 9.22
C ASN A 148 -12.03 -13.86 10.17
N GLY A 149 -12.68 -12.72 9.99
CA GLY A 149 -13.83 -12.28 10.79
C GLY A 149 -13.49 -11.66 12.15
N LEU A 150 -12.21 -11.51 12.49
CA LEU A 150 -11.75 -10.83 13.69
C LEU A 150 -11.29 -9.41 13.36
N THR A 151 -11.90 -8.40 14.00
CA THR A 151 -11.46 -7.01 13.93
C THR A 151 -10.28 -6.79 14.89
N LEU A 152 -9.17 -6.24 14.40
CA LEU A 152 -7.90 -6.15 15.13
C LEU A 152 -7.42 -4.71 15.36
N LEU A 153 -7.67 -3.83 14.39
CA LEU A 153 -7.40 -2.39 14.42
C LEU A 153 -8.67 -1.65 14.02
#